data_AF-K9YXL5-F1
#
_entry.id   AF-K9YXL5-F1
#
_cell.length_a   1.000
_cell.length_b   1.000
_cell.length_c   1.000
_cell.angle_alpha   90.00
_cell.angle_beta   90.00
_cell.angle_gamma   90.00
#
_symmetry.space_group_name_H-M   'P 1'
#
loop_
_entity.id
_entity.type
_entity.pdbx_description
1 polymer ?
#
loop_
_entity_poly.entity_id
_entity_poly.type
_entity_poly.pdbx_seq_one_letter_code
_entity_poly.pdbx_strand_id
1 'polypeptide(L)'
;MQPSQSSLAGFTFIYVLGIIGGMILAISQVFSAEILLIEGLSHLLILVVWGFFLIPNSQKEEAGNRIQTAGYLHTLIGFASALILLGSNSFNQEQLNEVLYPLGSALSTSIVGWLLGGEISSLGENHEKKIVRSEFQQLLEEIKEFTGAIQEIHTAYLSTMTDVYRSYRQLQDIQYKIMEETQNFHNQLLNTNTQASQEINQLLHQSIDKLQELGTVVARTTEEMKGLQPVLDSFSQLKTNSDLATTNVAEVAQASRRTAQYLNESRALMTELERLLEYIESLKQP
;
A
#
# COMPACT_ATOMS: atom_id res chain seq x y z
N MET A 1 51.58 -18.78 -64.41
CA MET A 1 50.83 -18.70 -63.14
C MET A 1 49.68 -17.73 -63.33
N GLN A 2 48.46 -18.17 -63.01
CA GLN A 2 47.18 -17.56 -63.38
C GLN A 2 46.89 -16.28 -62.55
N PRO A 3 46.94 -15.07 -63.12
CA PRO A 3 46.57 -13.85 -62.40
C PRO A 3 45.07 -13.76 -62.08
N SER A 4 44.21 -14.51 -62.79
CA SER A 4 42.76 -14.48 -62.59
C SER A 4 42.30 -15.11 -61.27
N GLN A 5 42.87 -16.24 -60.87
CA GLN A 5 42.49 -16.93 -59.62
C GLN A 5 42.91 -16.16 -58.36
N SER A 6 44.01 -15.42 -58.43
CA SER A 6 44.50 -14.61 -57.30
C SER A 6 43.61 -13.41 -57.00
N SER A 7 42.91 -12.85 -58.00
CA SER A 7 42.10 -11.64 -57.82
C SER A 7 40.78 -11.91 -57.10
N LEU A 8 40.09 -13.01 -57.41
CA LEU A 8 38.84 -13.42 -56.78
C LEU A 8 39.03 -13.93 -55.33
N ALA A 9 40.16 -14.59 -55.07
CA ALA A 9 40.52 -15.01 -53.72
C ALA A 9 40.75 -13.80 -52.79
N GLY A 10 41.46 -12.77 -53.28
CA GLY A 10 41.64 -11.51 -52.54
C GLY A 10 40.32 -10.77 -52.32
N PHE A 11 39.47 -10.71 -53.34
CA PHE A 11 38.13 -10.14 -53.23
C PHE A 11 37.26 -10.86 -52.19
N THR A 12 37.28 -12.20 -52.21
CA THR A 12 36.57 -13.03 -51.23
C THR A 12 37.06 -12.79 -49.81
N PHE A 13 38.38 -12.64 -49.64
CA PHE A 13 38.97 -12.36 -48.33
C PHE A 13 38.47 -11.02 -47.76
N ILE A 14 38.46 -9.96 -48.56
CA ILE A 14 37.94 -8.65 -48.15
C ILE A 14 36.45 -8.71 -47.84
N TYR A 15 35.66 -9.39 -48.68
CA TYR A 15 34.24 -9.62 -48.47
C TYR A 15 33.96 -10.26 -47.10
N VAL A 16 34.66 -11.35 -46.76
CA VAL A 16 34.46 -12.04 -45.48
C VAL A 16 34.92 -11.16 -44.31
N LEU A 17 36.06 -10.48 -44.46
CA LEU A 17 36.66 -9.70 -43.38
C LEU A 17 35.78 -8.50 -42.98
N GLY A 18 35.19 -7.79 -43.94
CA GLY A 18 34.28 -6.69 -43.62
C GLY A 18 32.99 -7.18 -42.95
N ILE A 19 32.42 -8.31 -43.39
CA ILE A 19 31.23 -8.88 -42.71
C ILE A 19 31.52 -9.26 -41.26
N ILE A 20 32.67 -9.89 -40.99
CA ILE A 20 33.10 -10.23 -39.63
C ILE A 20 33.36 -8.95 -38.82
N GLY A 21 33.99 -7.95 -39.43
CA GLY A 21 34.22 -6.64 -38.82
C GLY A 21 32.92 -5.96 -38.38
N GLY A 22 31.95 -5.84 -39.29
CA GLY A 22 30.63 -5.28 -39.01
C GLY A 22 29.89 -6.02 -37.89
N MET A 23 29.95 -7.37 -37.86
CA MET A 23 29.35 -8.16 -36.77
C MET A 23 30.00 -7.87 -35.41
N ILE A 24 31.34 -7.81 -35.35
CA ILE A 24 32.06 -7.50 -34.10
C ILE A 24 31.67 -6.11 -33.60
N LEU A 25 31.62 -5.12 -34.48
CA LEU A 25 31.21 -3.76 -34.13
C LEU A 25 29.78 -3.72 -33.59
N ALA A 26 28.84 -4.35 -34.29
CA ALA A 26 27.43 -4.40 -33.91
C ALA A 26 27.19 -5.09 -32.55
N ILE A 27 27.92 -6.17 -32.26
CA ILE A 27 27.80 -6.90 -30.99
C ILE A 27 28.51 -6.17 -29.84
N SER A 28 29.64 -5.52 -30.11
CA SER A 28 30.44 -4.87 -29.07
C SER A 28 29.69 -3.74 -28.35
N GLN A 29 28.77 -3.05 -29.05
CA GLN A 29 28.07 -1.85 -28.56
C GLN A 29 28.98 -0.73 -28.00
N VAL A 30 30.29 -0.83 -28.19
CA VAL A 30 31.27 0.18 -27.75
C VAL A 30 31.33 1.36 -28.73
N PHE A 31 30.91 1.14 -29.98
CA PHE A 31 31.03 2.10 -31.08
C PHE A 31 29.66 2.66 -31.46
N SER A 32 29.63 3.94 -31.86
CA SER A 32 28.41 4.60 -32.31
C SER A 32 27.86 3.97 -33.59
N ALA A 33 26.54 4.09 -33.80
CA ALA A 33 25.87 3.63 -35.03
C ALA A 33 26.46 4.23 -36.32
N GLU A 34 27.04 5.43 -36.22
CA GLU A 34 27.76 6.08 -37.33
C GLU A 34 28.98 5.29 -37.79
N ILE A 35 29.70 4.65 -36.87
CA ILE A 35 30.88 3.84 -37.20
C ILE A 35 30.46 2.59 -37.96
N LEU A 36 29.31 2.00 -37.61
CA LEU A 36 28.75 0.85 -38.32
C LEU A 36 28.33 1.22 -39.76
N LEU A 37 27.73 2.40 -39.96
CA LEU A 37 27.41 2.94 -41.30
C LEU A 37 28.69 3.15 -42.12
N ILE A 38 29.71 3.81 -41.54
CA ILE A 38 30.96 4.10 -42.24
C ILE A 38 31.65 2.79 -42.64
N GLU A 39 31.68 1.80 -41.75
CA GLU A 39 32.25 0.49 -42.05
C GLU A 39 31.50 -0.19 -43.19
N GLY A 40 30.18 -0.36 -43.08
CA GLY A 40 29.40 -1.08 -44.09
C GLY A 40 29.41 -0.40 -45.47
N LEU A 41 29.32 0.94 -45.50
CA LEU A 41 29.35 1.70 -46.76
C LEU A 41 30.74 1.71 -47.38
N SER A 42 31.80 1.90 -46.58
CA SER A 42 33.18 1.88 -47.09
C SER A 42 33.56 0.49 -47.58
N HIS A 43 33.17 -0.57 -46.86
CA HIS A 43 33.37 -1.95 -47.25
C HIS A 43 32.67 -2.26 -48.59
N LEU A 44 31.40 -1.88 -48.74
CA LEU A 44 30.68 -2.03 -50.02
C LEU A 44 31.32 -1.25 -51.15
N LEU A 45 31.75 0.00 -50.90
CA LEU A 45 32.40 0.82 -51.92
C LEU A 45 33.74 0.20 -52.38
N ILE A 46 34.53 -0.33 -51.44
CA ILE A 46 35.76 -1.07 -51.74
C ILE A 46 35.45 -2.29 -52.61
N LEU A 47 34.44 -3.09 -52.23
CA LEU A 47 34.06 -4.27 -53.02
C LEU A 47 33.55 -3.87 -54.41
N VAL A 48 32.76 -2.80 -54.54
CA VAL A 48 32.27 -2.31 -55.83
C VAL A 48 33.42 -1.85 -56.72
N VAL A 49 34.32 -1.02 -56.21
CA VAL A 49 35.49 -0.54 -56.97
C VAL A 49 36.37 -1.70 -57.41
N TRP A 50 36.62 -2.66 -56.50
CA TRP A 50 37.41 -3.84 -56.81
C TRP A 50 36.70 -4.73 -57.85
N GLY A 51 35.41 -5.02 -57.65
CA GLY A 51 34.60 -5.84 -58.54
C GLY A 51 34.45 -5.26 -59.95
N PHE A 52 34.35 -3.94 -60.06
CA PHE A 52 34.18 -3.27 -61.35
C PHE A 52 35.50 -3.17 -62.14
N PHE A 53 36.60 -2.77 -61.49
CA PHE A 53 37.86 -2.43 -62.16
C PHE A 53 38.91 -3.54 -62.16
N LEU A 54 38.92 -4.44 -61.18
CA LEU A 54 40.03 -5.38 -60.95
C LEU A 54 39.63 -6.84 -61.15
N ILE A 55 38.33 -7.18 -61.15
CA ILE A 55 37.84 -8.53 -61.43
C ILE A 55 37.64 -8.73 -62.95
N PRO A 56 38.18 -9.82 -63.54
CA PRO A 56 37.96 -10.16 -64.95
C PRO A 56 36.49 -10.42 -65.27
N ASN A 57 36.04 -10.09 -66.49
CA ASN A 57 34.63 -10.24 -66.90
C ASN A 57 34.05 -11.64 -66.69
N SER A 58 34.86 -12.70 -66.82
CA SER A 58 34.42 -14.09 -66.58
C SER A 58 34.07 -14.40 -65.12
N GLN A 59 34.42 -13.52 -64.18
CA GLN A 59 34.17 -13.67 -62.73
C GLN A 59 33.32 -12.53 -62.15
N LYS A 60 32.88 -11.58 -62.99
CA LYS A 60 32.09 -10.42 -62.56
C LYS A 60 30.71 -10.79 -62.05
N GLU A 61 30.10 -11.83 -62.61
CA GLU A 61 28.84 -12.40 -62.11
C GLU A 61 28.96 -12.81 -60.63
N GLU A 62 29.98 -13.60 -60.30
CA GLU A 62 30.21 -14.05 -58.92
C GLU A 62 30.57 -12.89 -57.99
N ALA A 63 31.40 -11.94 -58.44
CA ALA A 63 31.75 -10.75 -57.67
C ALA A 63 30.52 -9.85 -57.40
N GLY A 64 29.67 -9.66 -58.41
CA GLY A 64 28.42 -8.92 -58.30
C GLY A 64 27.45 -9.54 -57.30
N ASN A 65 27.22 -10.86 -57.38
CA ASN A 65 26.35 -11.58 -56.45
C ASN A 65 26.85 -11.49 -54.98
N ARG A 66 28.18 -11.50 -54.79
CA ARG A 66 28.80 -11.31 -53.46
C ARG A 66 28.61 -9.89 -52.94
N ILE A 67 28.66 -8.87 -53.79
CA ILE A 67 28.39 -7.47 -53.39
C ILE A 67 26.92 -7.30 -53.00
N GLN A 68 25.98 -7.89 -53.74
CA GLN A 68 24.56 -7.91 -53.37
C GLN A 68 24.35 -8.58 -52.01
N THR A 69 24.97 -9.75 -51.82
CA THR A 69 24.89 -10.50 -50.56
C THR A 69 25.52 -9.71 -49.41
N ALA A 70 26.63 -9.00 -49.66
CA ALA A 70 27.23 -8.12 -48.66
C ALA A 70 26.26 -7.01 -48.24
N GLY A 71 25.58 -6.36 -49.18
CA GLY A 71 24.58 -5.32 -48.88
C GLY A 71 23.46 -5.86 -47.99
N TYR A 72 22.94 -7.04 -48.31
CA TYR A 72 21.94 -7.73 -47.49
C TYR A 72 22.45 -8.05 -46.08
N LEU A 73 23.67 -8.59 -45.96
CA LEU A 73 24.24 -8.94 -44.65
C LEU A 73 24.50 -7.72 -43.77
N HIS A 74 25.00 -6.60 -44.29
CA HIS A 74 25.14 -5.37 -43.50
C HIS A 74 23.78 -4.82 -43.05
N THR A 75 22.73 -5.06 -43.85
CA THR A 75 21.36 -4.69 -43.47
C THR A 75 20.90 -5.48 -42.25
N LEU A 76 21.10 -6.81 -42.27
CA LEU A 76 20.78 -7.67 -41.14
C LEU A 76 21.60 -7.33 -39.89
N ILE A 77 22.88 -6.98 -40.07
CA ILE A 77 23.75 -6.56 -38.96
C ILE A 77 23.25 -5.26 -38.33
N GLY A 78 22.91 -4.24 -39.14
CA GLY A 78 22.37 -2.98 -38.62
C GLY A 78 20.98 -3.13 -37.98
N PHE A 79 20.13 -3.99 -38.54
CA PHE A 79 18.83 -4.33 -37.95
C PHE A 79 18.98 -5.06 -36.61
N ALA A 80 19.87 -6.05 -36.53
CA ALA A 80 20.16 -6.75 -35.28
C ALA A 80 20.74 -5.79 -34.22
N SER A 81 21.63 -4.88 -34.62
CA SER A 81 22.17 -3.84 -33.73
C SER A 81 21.05 -2.94 -33.17
N ALA A 82 20.12 -2.49 -34.02
CA ALA A 82 18.96 -1.71 -33.61
C ALA A 82 18.07 -2.46 -32.61
N LEU A 83 17.81 -3.76 -32.83
CA LEU A 83 17.03 -4.60 -31.90
C LEU A 83 17.71 -4.78 -30.54
N ILE A 84 19.05 -4.92 -30.50
CA ILE A 84 19.76 -5.04 -29.22
C ILE A 84 19.69 -3.72 -28.44
N LEU A 85 19.75 -2.57 -29.12
CA LEU A 85 19.58 -1.25 -28.49
C LEU A 85 18.17 -1.08 -27.92
N LEU A 86 17.13 -1.50 -28.66
CA LEU A 86 15.73 -1.50 -28.24
C LEU A 86 15.47 -2.33 -26.98
N GLY A 87 16.21 -3.42 -26.78
CA GLY A 87 16.03 -4.33 -25.64
C GLY A 87 16.57 -3.82 -24.31
N SER A 88 17.24 -2.67 -24.27
CA SER A 88 18.14 -2.32 -23.16
C SER A 88 17.65 -1.28 -22.15
N ASN A 89 16.67 -0.40 -22.41
CA ASN A 89 16.13 0.56 -21.40
C ASN A 89 14.84 1.30 -21.84
N SER A 90 14.22 2.05 -20.92
CA SER A 90 12.97 2.83 -21.09
C SER A 90 13.06 3.87 -22.21
N PHE A 91 12.17 3.74 -23.20
CA PHE A 91 12.12 4.49 -24.46
C PHE A 91 11.93 6.02 -24.28
N ASN A 92 12.92 6.80 -24.72
CA ASN A 92 12.82 8.25 -24.92
C ASN A 92 12.99 8.63 -26.40
N GLN A 93 12.64 9.87 -26.76
CA GLN A 93 12.71 10.37 -28.15
C GLN A 93 14.15 10.43 -28.71
N GLU A 94 15.18 10.57 -27.87
CA GLU A 94 16.59 10.43 -28.29
C GLU A 94 16.95 9.00 -28.70
N GLN A 95 16.41 7.99 -28.00
CA GLN A 95 16.65 6.58 -28.31
C GLN A 95 15.94 6.13 -29.60
N LEU A 96 14.87 6.83 -30.01
CA LEU A 96 14.26 6.60 -31.32
C LEU A 96 15.25 6.91 -32.45
N ASN A 97 16.03 8.00 -32.33
CA ASN A 97 17.06 8.33 -33.32
C ASN A 97 18.22 7.33 -33.28
N GLU A 98 18.58 6.81 -32.10
CA GLU A 98 19.60 5.76 -31.94
C GLU A 98 19.21 4.43 -32.60
N VAL A 99 17.91 4.19 -32.82
CA VAL A 99 17.38 3.00 -33.50
C VAL A 99 17.18 3.26 -35.00
N LEU A 100 16.64 4.43 -35.35
CA LEU A 100 16.38 4.80 -36.74
C LEU A 100 17.68 4.98 -37.54
N TYR A 101 18.77 5.41 -36.91
CA TYR A 101 20.04 5.63 -37.59
C TYR A 101 20.72 4.33 -38.07
N PRO A 102 20.90 3.28 -37.22
CA PRO A 102 21.31 1.96 -37.69
C PRO A 102 20.38 1.38 -38.77
N LEU A 103 19.07 1.53 -38.62
CA LEU A 103 18.07 1.05 -39.61
C LEU A 103 18.19 1.76 -40.97
N GLY A 104 18.29 3.10 -40.97
CA GLY A 104 18.49 3.88 -42.19
C GLY A 104 19.83 3.61 -42.86
N SER A 105 20.88 3.42 -42.05
CA SER A 105 22.21 3.06 -42.53
C SER A 105 22.24 1.70 -43.22
N ALA A 106 21.66 0.69 -42.57
CA ALA A 106 21.48 -0.67 -43.07
C ALA A 106 20.77 -0.67 -44.43
N LEU A 107 19.66 0.06 -44.54
CA LEU A 107 18.91 0.20 -45.79
C LEU A 107 19.77 0.80 -46.91
N SER A 108 20.54 1.84 -46.62
CA SER A 108 21.40 2.49 -47.62
C SER A 108 22.49 1.55 -48.13
N THR A 109 23.10 0.75 -47.25
CA THR A 109 24.08 -0.27 -47.64
C THR A 109 23.44 -1.39 -48.48
N SER A 110 22.20 -1.77 -48.18
CA SER A 110 21.43 -2.72 -48.99
C SER A 110 21.24 -2.22 -50.43
N ILE A 111 20.75 -0.98 -50.57
CA ILE A 111 20.44 -0.39 -51.87
C ILE A 111 21.70 -0.29 -52.73
N VAL A 112 22.83 0.14 -52.12
CA VAL A 112 24.11 0.27 -52.82
C VAL A 112 24.66 -1.09 -53.24
N GLY A 113 24.69 -2.07 -52.32
CA GLY A 113 25.19 -3.41 -52.61
C GLY A 113 24.35 -4.13 -53.66
N TRP A 114 23.02 -3.96 -53.58
CA TRP A 114 22.09 -4.58 -54.51
C TRP A 114 22.20 -3.98 -55.93
N LEU A 115 22.18 -2.64 -56.04
CA LEU A 115 22.22 -1.93 -57.32
C LEU A 115 23.57 -2.10 -58.02
N LEU A 116 24.68 -1.85 -57.32
CA LEU A 116 26.01 -1.90 -57.91
C LEU A 116 26.51 -3.34 -58.08
N GLY A 117 26.13 -4.25 -57.17
CA GLY A 117 26.38 -5.67 -57.33
C GLY A 117 25.61 -6.26 -58.52
N GLY A 118 24.36 -5.86 -58.73
CA GLY A 118 23.57 -6.28 -59.90
C GLY A 118 24.13 -5.76 -61.22
N GLU A 119 24.55 -4.50 -61.27
CA GLU A 119 25.21 -3.94 -62.45
C GLU A 119 26.52 -4.70 -62.76
N ILE A 120 27.37 -4.94 -61.76
CA ILE A 120 28.62 -5.71 -61.94
C ILE A 120 28.31 -7.14 -62.38
N SER A 121 27.30 -7.78 -61.80
CA SER A 121 26.90 -9.15 -62.16
C SER A 121 26.44 -9.23 -63.62
N SER A 122 25.72 -8.21 -64.08
CA SER A 122 25.21 -8.08 -65.45
C SER A 122 26.27 -7.88 -66.53
N LEU A 123 27.49 -7.49 -66.15
CA LEU A 123 28.64 -7.39 -67.04
C LEU A 123 29.37 -8.74 -67.24
N GLY A 124 28.94 -9.80 -66.54
CA GLY A 124 29.42 -11.16 -66.70
C GLY A 124 28.93 -11.82 -68.00
N GLU A 125 29.72 -12.75 -68.53
CA GLU A 125 29.49 -13.38 -69.85
C GLU A 125 28.20 -14.23 -69.93
N ASN A 126 27.57 -14.59 -68.81
CA ASN A 126 26.40 -15.48 -68.74
C ASN A 126 25.08 -14.79 -68.38
N HIS A 127 25.03 -13.46 -68.25
CA HIS A 127 23.82 -12.81 -67.75
C HIS A 127 22.70 -12.71 -68.82
N GLU A 128 21.65 -13.51 -68.66
CA GLU A 128 20.37 -13.26 -69.34
C GLU A 128 19.87 -11.86 -68.94
N LYS A 129 19.78 -10.99 -69.95
CA LYS A 129 19.61 -9.52 -69.85
C LYS A 129 18.25 -9.05 -69.30
N LYS A 130 17.58 -9.82 -68.44
CA LYS A 130 16.18 -9.62 -68.04
C LYS A 130 15.93 -9.47 -66.53
N ILE A 131 16.96 -9.49 -65.69
CA ILE A 131 16.80 -9.76 -64.25
C ILE A 131 16.76 -8.49 -63.36
N VAL A 132 17.48 -7.41 -63.71
CA VAL A 132 17.65 -6.24 -62.81
C VAL A 132 16.36 -5.44 -62.56
N ARG A 133 15.43 -5.36 -63.53
CA ARG A 133 14.21 -4.54 -63.37
C ARG A 133 13.12 -5.23 -62.56
N SER A 134 12.97 -6.55 -62.70
CA SER A 134 11.97 -7.33 -61.94
C SER A 134 12.39 -7.49 -60.48
N GLU A 135 13.67 -7.69 -60.22
CA GLU A 135 14.16 -7.79 -58.85
C GLU A 135 14.18 -6.43 -58.13
N PHE A 136 14.41 -5.32 -58.85
CA PHE A 136 14.28 -3.98 -58.26
C PHE A 136 12.83 -3.67 -57.86
N GLN A 137 11.87 -4.13 -58.66
CA GLN A 137 10.45 -4.03 -58.30
C GLN A 137 10.13 -4.88 -57.08
N GLN A 138 10.67 -6.10 -56.98
CA GLN A 138 10.50 -6.95 -55.81
C GLN A 138 11.10 -6.31 -54.54
N LEU A 139 12.29 -5.70 -54.63
CA LEU A 139 12.92 -5.02 -53.51
C LEU A 139 12.18 -3.75 -53.09
N LEU A 140 11.58 -3.01 -54.04
CA LEU A 140 10.67 -1.91 -53.73
C LEU A 140 9.40 -2.38 -53.01
N GLU A 141 8.86 -3.55 -53.39
CA GLU A 141 7.71 -4.16 -52.73
C GLU A 141 8.06 -4.57 -51.30
N GLU A 142 9.19 -5.25 -51.09
CA GLU A 142 9.67 -5.68 -49.77
C GLU A 142 9.99 -4.49 -48.85
N ILE A 143 10.64 -3.43 -49.36
CA ILE A 143 10.88 -2.20 -48.61
C ILE A 143 9.56 -1.53 -48.22
N LYS A 144 8.57 -1.54 -49.11
CA LYS A 144 7.26 -0.96 -48.84
C LYS A 144 6.49 -1.75 -47.79
N GLU A 145 6.51 -3.08 -47.87
CA GLU A 145 5.93 -3.96 -46.85
C GLU A 145 6.61 -3.78 -45.49
N PHE A 146 7.95 -3.77 -45.47
CA PHE A 146 8.72 -3.54 -44.25
C PHE A 146 8.44 -2.17 -43.64
N THR A 147 8.40 -1.11 -44.46
CA THR A 147 8.06 0.25 -44.01
C THR A 147 6.64 0.28 -43.45
N GLY A 148 5.69 -0.42 -44.09
CA GLY A 148 4.33 -0.57 -43.59
C GLY A 148 4.28 -1.24 -42.22
N ALA A 149 5.01 -2.35 -42.05
CA ALA A 149 5.09 -3.08 -40.77
C ALA A 149 5.72 -2.22 -39.65
N ILE A 150 6.78 -1.47 -39.95
CA ILE A 150 7.39 -0.53 -38.99
C ILE A 150 6.40 0.58 -38.60
N GLN A 151 5.65 1.11 -39.57
CA GLN A 151 4.66 2.15 -39.31
C GLN A 151 3.49 1.64 -38.45
N GLU A 152 3.06 0.40 -38.67
CA GLU A 152 2.05 -0.26 -37.85
C GLU A 152 2.53 -0.49 -36.42
N ILE A 153 3.74 -1.03 -36.24
CA ILE A 153 4.38 -1.20 -34.92
C ILE A 153 4.51 0.15 -34.21
N HIS A 154 4.96 1.19 -34.91
CA HIS A 154 5.10 2.53 -34.36
C HIS A 154 3.74 3.10 -33.91
N THR A 155 2.69 2.88 -34.70
CA THR A 155 1.34 3.34 -34.37
C THR A 155 0.80 2.61 -33.14
N ALA A 156 0.97 1.28 -33.07
CA ALA A 156 0.57 0.46 -31.94
C ALA A 156 1.34 0.86 -30.66
N TYR A 157 2.64 1.11 -30.78
CA TYR A 157 3.49 1.57 -29.68
C TYR A 157 3.04 2.93 -29.13
N LEU A 158 2.83 3.93 -30.00
CA LEU A 158 2.34 5.25 -29.59
C LEU A 158 0.96 5.17 -28.92
N SER A 159 0.06 4.35 -29.45
CA SER A 159 -1.25 4.11 -28.83
C SER A 159 -1.09 3.54 -27.44
N THR A 160 -0.28 2.49 -27.29
CA THR A 160 -0.03 1.83 -26.01
C THR A 160 0.58 2.79 -24.99
N MET A 161 1.59 3.58 -25.37
CA MET A 161 2.21 4.58 -24.49
C MET A 161 1.22 5.66 -24.07
N THR A 162 0.35 6.11 -24.98
CA THR A 162 -0.70 7.08 -24.66
C THR A 162 -1.68 6.54 -23.63
N ASP A 163 -2.08 5.27 -23.76
CA ASP A 163 -3.00 4.63 -22.82
C ASP A 163 -2.34 4.38 -21.45
N VAL A 164 -1.07 3.97 -21.43
CA VAL A 164 -0.28 3.86 -20.19
C VAL A 164 -0.17 5.22 -19.50
N TYR A 165 0.11 6.29 -20.24
CA TYR A 165 0.20 7.64 -19.68
C TYR A 165 -1.14 8.12 -19.09
N ARG A 166 -2.27 7.87 -19.78
CA ARG A 166 -3.61 8.18 -19.25
C ARG A 166 -3.90 7.40 -17.96
N SER A 167 -3.60 6.11 -17.95
CA SER A 167 -3.78 5.25 -16.77
C SER A 167 -2.93 5.74 -15.59
N TYR A 168 -1.67 6.12 -15.85
CA TYR A 168 -0.79 6.69 -14.83
C TYR A 168 -1.34 8.00 -14.25
N ARG A 169 -1.84 8.90 -15.11
CA ARG A 169 -2.47 10.15 -14.67
C ARG A 169 -3.72 9.92 -13.83
N GLN A 170 -4.56 8.93 -14.20
CA GLN A 170 -5.72 8.54 -13.40
C GLN A 170 -5.32 7.99 -12.03
N LEU A 171 -4.28 7.16 -11.96
CA LEU A 171 -3.75 6.67 -10.68
C LEU A 171 -3.22 7.81 -9.81
N GLN A 172 -2.57 8.81 -10.41
CA GLN A 172 -2.08 9.99 -9.69
C GLN A 172 -3.22 10.84 -9.12
N ASP A 173 -4.30 11.06 -9.89
CA ASP A 173 -5.51 11.74 -9.41
C ASP A 173 -6.18 10.97 -8.25
N ILE A 174 -6.31 9.65 -8.40
CA ILE A 174 -6.84 8.79 -7.33
C ILE A 174 -5.97 8.89 -6.07
N GLN A 175 -4.65 8.86 -6.22
CA GLN A 175 -3.72 8.99 -5.10
C GLN A 175 -3.89 10.35 -4.39
N TYR A 176 -4.03 11.44 -5.14
CA TYR A 176 -4.28 12.76 -4.58
C TYR A 176 -5.58 12.80 -3.77
N LYS A 177 -6.66 12.24 -4.34
CA LYS A 177 -7.96 12.17 -3.67
C LYS A 177 -7.93 11.32 -2.39
N ILE A 178 -7.25 10.16 -2.42
CA ILE A 178 -7.05 9.32 -1.23
C ILE A 178 -6.28 10.08 -0.15
N MET A 179 -5.25 10.83 -0.52
CA MET A 179 -4.46 11.64 0.42
C MET A 179 -5.33 12.72 1.09
N GLU A 180 -6.14 13.42 0.30
CA GLU A 180 -7.07 14.44 0.79
C GLU A 180 -8.12 13.85 1.73
N GLU A 181 -8.78 12.75 1.34
CA GLU A 181 -9.75 12.04 2.19
C GLU A 181 -9.12 11.54 3.50
N THR A 182 -7.88 11.02 3.43
CA THR A 182 -7.15 10.56 4.62
C THR A 182 -6.82 11.71 5.57
N GLN A 183 -6.40 12.87 5.06
CA GLN A 183 -6.13 14.06 5.87
C GLN A 183 -7.41 14.60 6.51
N ASN A 184 -8.51 14.65 5.76
CA ASN A 184 -9.81 15.07 6.28
C ASN A 184 -10.30 14.14 7.39
N PHE A 185 -10.20 12.83 7.17
CA PHE A 185 -10.53 11.82 8.19
C PHE A 185 -9.66 11.98 9.44
N HIS A 186 -8.33 12.17 9.28
CA HIS A 186 -7.42 12.37 10.40
C HIS A 186 -7.80 13.61 11.23
N ASN A 187 -8.12 14.73 10.57
CA ASN A 187 -8.55 15.95 11.24
C ASN A 187 -9.88 15.77 11.98
N GLN A 188 -10.86 15.08 11.38
CA GLN A 188 -12.12 14.75 12.03
C GLN A 188 -11.92 13.88 13.27
N LEU A 189 -11.04 12.87 13.18
CA LEU A 189 -10.73 11.99 14.29
C LEU A 189 -10.03 12.75 15.44
N LEU A 190 -9.07 13.62 15.14
CA LEU A 190 -8.41 14.47 16.14
C LEU A 190 -9.40 15.41 16.86
N ASN A 191 -10.28 16.07 16.09
CA ASN A 191 -11.28 16.97 16.65
C ASN A 191 -12.28 16.21 17.53
N THR A 192 -12.77 15.06 17.05
CA THR A 192 -13.71 14.21 17.81
C THR A 192 -13.06 13.69 19.09
N ASN A 193 -11.80 13.25 19.03
CA ASN A 193 -11.08 12.75 20.20
C ASN A 193 -10.81 13.88 21.22
N THR A 194 -10.47 15.07 20.73
CA THR A 194 -10.27 16.25 21.59
C THR A 194 -11.57 16.65 22.29
N GLN A 195 -12.69 16.68 21.55
CA GLN A 195 -14.00 16.97 22.13
C GLN A 195 -14.41 15.91 23.16
N ALA A 196 -14.27 14.62 22.84
CA ALA A 196 -14.57 13.54 23.77
C ALA A 196 -13.70 13.62 25.04
N SER A 197 -12.41 13.96 24.91
CA SER A 197 -11.52 14.17 26.04
C SER A 197 -11.95 15.36 26.91
N GLN A 198 -12.41 16.46 26.29
CA GLN A 198 -12.95 17.61 27.01
C GLN A 198 -14.25 17.25 27.76
N GLU A 199 -15.17 16.52 27.14
CA GLU A 199 -16.41 16.05 27.76
C GLU A 199 -16.12 15.11 28.95
N ILE A 200 -15.18 14.18 28.79
CA ILE A 200 -14.74 13.31 29.90
C ILE A 200 -14.17 14.13 31.05
N ASN A 201 -13.31 15.11 30.77
CA ASN A 201 -12.76 15.98 31.81
C ASN A 201 -13.85 16.78 32.54
N GLN A 202 -14.86 17.29 31.82
CA GLN A 202 -16.00 17.98 32.42
C GLN A 202 -16.82 17.06 33.31
N LEU A 203 -17.14 15.86 32.85
CA LEU A 203 -17.86 14.85 33.64
C LEU A 203 -17.07 14.44 34.89
N LEU A 204 -15.76 14.33 34.77
CA LEU A 204 -14.89 13.96 35.88
C LEU A 204 -14.85 15.07 36.95
N HIS A 205 -14.76 16.34 36.55
CA HIS A 205 -14.90 17.47 37.46
C HIS A 205 -16.26 17.50 38.16
N GLN A 206 -17.36 17.35 37.40
CA GLN A 206 -18.71 17.28 37.99
C GLN A 206 -18.86 16.11 38.98
N SER A 207 -18.25 14.96 38.69
CA SER A 207 -18.27 13.82 39.60
C SER A 207 -17.46 14.07 40.86
N ILE A 208 -16.31 14.76 40.77
CA ILE A 208 -15.52 15.15 41.93
C ILE A 208 -16.32 16.11 42.82
N ASP A 209 -16.97 17.11 42.24
CA ASP A 209 -17.78 18.09 42.97
C ASP A 209 -18.93 17.40 43.70
N LYS A 210 -19.65 16.49 43.03
CA LYS A 210 -20.72 15.68 43.66
C LYS A 210 -20.21 14.78 44.77
N LEU A 211 -19.02 14.19 44.63
CA LEU A 211 -18.41 13.37 45.68
C LEU A 211 -18.02 14.21 46.89
N GLN A 212 -17.53 15.44 46.68
CA GLN A 212 -17.27 16.37 47.77
C GLN A 212 -18.56 16.77 48.49
N GLU A 213 -19.60 17.13 47.73
CA GLU A 213 -20.92 17.44 48.30
C GLU A 213 -21.45 16.27 49.13
N LEU A 214 -21.42 15.04 48.58
CA LEU A 214 -21.81 13.84 49.30
C LEU A 214 -20.97 13.65 50.57
N GLY A 215 -19.66 13.89 50.51
CA GLY A 215 -18.77 13.85 51.68
C GLY A 215 -19.20 14.85 52.77
N THR A 216 -19.59 16.07 52.40
CA THR A 216 -20.10 17.06 53.35
C THR A 216 -21.43 16.66 53.97
N VAL A 217 -22.34 16.07 53.18
CA VAL A 217 -23.62 15.56 53.66
C VAL A 217 -23.40 14.41 54.63
N VAL A 218 -22.55 13.44 54.30
CA VAL A 218 -22.21 12.31 55.18
C VAL A 218 -21.59 12.81 56.49
N ALA A 219 -20.68 13.78 56.43
CA ALA A 219 -20.09 14.37 57.63
C ALA A 219 -21.15 15.06 58.51
N ARG A 220 -22.05 15.84 57.90
CA ARG A 220 -23.17 16.49 58.61
C ARG A 220 -24.10 15.48 59.27
N THR A 221 -24.58 14.48 58.51
CA THR A 221 -25.45 13.43 59.04
C THR A 221 -24.78 12.66 60.17
N THR A 222 -23.47 12.40 60.07
CA THR A 222 -22.71 11.74 61.14
C THR A 222 -22.69 12.59 62.41
N GLU A 223 -22.50 13.90 62.28
CA GLU A 223 -22.51 14.82 63.42
C GLU A 223 -23.92 14.96 64.04
N GLU A 224 -24.96 15.06 63.21
CA GLU A 224 -26.36 15.05 63.66
C GLU A 224 -26.70 13.74 64.41
N MET A 225 -26.21 12.60 63.94
CA MET A 225 -26.36 11.31 64.63
C MET A 225 -25.65 11.30 65.99
N LYS A 226 -24.47 11.92 66.14
CA LYS A 226 -23.86 12.10 67.48
C LYS A 226 -24.73 12.97 68.39
N GLY A 227 -25.41 13.97 67.83
CA GLY A 227 -26.37 14.80 68.54
C GLY A 227 -27.57 14.03 69.11
N LEU A 228 -27.86 12.82 68.61
CA LEU A 228 -28.90 11.93 69.15
C LEU A 228 -28.42 11.06 70.32
N GLN A 229 -27.11 11.00 70.60
CA GLN A 229 -26.56 10.22 71.71
C GLN A 229 -27.19 10.58 73.07
N PRO A 230 -27.37 11.87 73.43
CA PRO A 230 -28.01 12.24 74.69
C PRO A 230 -29.48 11.81 74.78
N VAL A 231 -30.18 11.70 73.64
CA VAL A 231 -31.56 11.18 73.59
C VAL A 231 -31.57 9.69 73.89
N LEU A 232 -30.62 8.94 73.31
CA LEU A 232 -30.44 7.51 73.60
C LEU A 232 -30.14 7.28 75.09
N ASP A 233 -29.26 8.10 75.67
CA ASP A 233 -28.90 8.05 77.08
C ASP A 233 -30.11 8.41 77.97
N SER A 234 -30.91 9.39 77.56
CA SER A 234 -32.15 9.78 78.25
C SER A 234 -33.19 8.65 78.22
N PHE A 235 -33.34 7.92 77.11
CA PHE A 235 -34.20 6.75 77.05
C PHE A 235 -33.69 5.61 77.95
N SER A 236 -32.38 5.40 78.02
CA SER A 236 -31.76 4.43 78.94
C SER A 236 -32.06 4.78 80.40
N GLN A 237 -31.86 6.05 80.78
CA GLN A 237 -32.19 6.53 82.14
C GLN A 237 -33.69 6.42 82.44
N LEU A 238 -34.55 6.80 81.50
CA LEU A 238 -36.00 6.68 81.65
C LEU A 238 -36.41 5.22 81.89
N LYS A 239 -35.81 4.28 81.15
CA LYS A 239 -36.03 2.85 81.37
C LYS A 239 -35.62 2.44 82.79
N THR A 240 -34.42 2.80 83.24
CA THR A 240 -33.97 2.49 84.61
C THR A 240 -34.91 3.06 85.68
N ASN A 241 -35.36 4.31 85.50
CA ASN A 241 -36.31 4.95 86.42
C ASN A 241 -37.68 4.26 86.39
N SER A 242 -38.15 3.84 85.22
CA SER A 242 -39.39 3.09 85.05
C SER A 242 -39.33 1.71 85.72
N ASP A 243 -38.20 1.01 85.59
CA ASP A 243 -37.97 -0.28 86.25
C ASP A 243 -37.99 -0.11 87.77
N LEU A 244 -37.29 0.91 88.30
CA LEU A 244 -37.28 1.23 89.73
C LEU A 244 -38.68 1.59 90.25
N ALA A 245 -39.43 2.43 89.52
CA ALA A 245 -40.80 2.78 89.88
C ALA A 245 -41.71 1.54 89.92
N THR A 246 -41.55 0.62 88.97
CA THR A 246 -42.29 -0.65 88.93
C THR A 246 -41.99 -1.51 90.16
N THR A 247 -40.71 -1.62 90.55
CA THR A 247 -40.31 -2.32 91.78
C THR A 247 -40.92 -1.68 93.03
N ASN A 248 -40.84 -0.37 93.17
CA ASN A 248 -41.41 0.34 94.32
C ASN A 248 -42.93 0.15 94.42
N VAL A 249 -43.64 0.21 93.28
CA VAL A 249 -45.10 -0.06 93.25
C VAL A 249 -45.41 -1.49 93.67
N ALA A 250 -44.60 -2.47 93.24
CA ALA A 250 -44.75 -3.86 93.68
C ALA A 250 -44.55 -4.01 95.19
N GLU A 251 -43.55 -3.34 95.77
CA GLU A 251 -43.31 -3.32 97.21
C GLU A 251 -44.45 -2.66 97.99
N VAL A 252 -44.96 -1.51 97.53
CA VAL A 252 -46.11 -0.82 98.14
C VAL A 252 -47.37 -1.70 98.07
N ALA A 253 -47.61 -2.38 96.94
CA ALA A 253 -48.72 -3.31 96.80
C ALA A 253 -48.59 -4.48 97.81
N GLN A 254 -47.37 -5.01 98.00
CA GLN A 254 -47.12 -6.08 98.97
C GLN A 254 -47.26 -5.58 100.42
N ALA A 255 -46.77 -4.39 100.75
CA ALA A 255 -46.97 -3.76 102.06
C ALA A 255 -48.46 -3.54 102.34
N SER A 256 -49.20 -3.03 101.37
CA SER A 256 -50.65 -2.81 101.46
C SER A 256 -51.40 -4.13 101.70
N ARG A 257 -51.00 -5.21 101.01
CA ARG A 257 -51.54 -6.57 101.28
C ARG A 257 -51.28 -7.03 102.71
N ARG A 258 -50.07 -6.82 103.23
CA ARG A 258 -49.73 -7.14 104.63
C ARG A 258 -50.58 -6.31 105.61
N THR A 259 -50.72 -5.01 105.38
CA THR A 259 -51.58 -4.15 106.22
C THR A 259 -53.04 -4.60 106.18
N ALA A 260 -53.57 -4.97 105.01
CA ALA A 260 -54.92 -5.50 104.89
C ALA A 260 -55.10 -6.81 105.68
N GLN A 261 -54.11 -7.70 105.66
CA GLN A 261 -54.11 -8.91 106.50
C GLN A 261 -54.13 -8.55 107.99
N TYR A 262 -53.23 -7.68 108.44
CA TYR A 262 -53.18 -7.21 109.83
C TYR A 262 -54.49 -6.56 110.29
N LEU A 263 -55.11 -5.74 109.46
CA LEU A 263 -56.41 -5.12 109.77
C LEU A 263 -57.51 -6.17 109.90
N ASN A 264 -57.49 -7.20 109.05
CA ASN A 264 -58.46 -8.29 109.13
C ASN A 264 -58.28 -9.13 110.40
N GLU A 265 -57.03 -9.44 110.77
CA GLU A 265 -56.70 -10.10 112.03
C GLU A 265 -57.10 -9.25 113.25
N SER A 266 -56.82 -7.94 113.21
CA SER A 266 -57.21 -7.00 114.27
C SER A 266 -58.73 -6.91 114.41
N ARG A 267 -59.47 -6.93 113.30
CA ARG A 267 -60.94 -6.96 113.31
C ARG A 267 -61.46 -8.25 113.94
N ALA A 268 -60.88 -9.40 113.59
CA ALA A 268 -61.25 -10.68 114.21
C ALA A 268 -61.00 -10.67 115.73
N LEU A 269 -59.86 -10.14 116.17
CA LEU A 269 -59.55 -9.95 117.59
C LEU A 269 -60.54 -9.01 118.28
N MET A 270 -60.92 -7.89 117.66
CA MET A 270 -61.94 -6.99 118.23
C MET A 270 -63.29 -7.70 118.38
N THR A 271 -63.73 -8.47 117.38
CA THR A 271 -64.97 -9.25 117.49
C THR A 271 -64.90 -10.29 118.61
N GLU A 272 -63.74 -10.91 118.83
CA GLU A 272 -63.55 -11.85 119.94
C GLU A 272 -63.54 -11.15 121.31
N LEU A 273 -62.95 -9.96 121.40
CA LEU A 273 -63.00 -9.12 122.59
C LEU A 273 -64.44 -8.63 122.88
N GLU A 274 -65.19 -8.24 121.84
CA GLU A 274 -66.61 -7.88 121.95
C GLU A 274 -67.43 -9.06 122.49
N ARG A 275 -67.22 -10.27 121.97
CA ARG A 275 -67.84 -11.50 122.50
C ARG A 275 -67.49 -11.77 123.96
N LEU A 276 -66.22 -11.60 124.34
CA LEU A 276 -65.79 -11.75 125.73
C LEU A 276 -66.46 -10.72 126.65
N LEU A 277 -66.64 -9.48 126.18
CA LEU A 277 -67.36 -8.43 126.87
C LEU A 277 -68.83 -8.78 127.07
N GLU A 278 -69.52 -9.22 126.02
CA GLU A 278 -70.91 -9.70 126.09
C GLU A 278 -71.04 -10.90 127.04
N TYR A 279 -70.09 -11.85 127.02
CA TYR A 279 -70.07 -12.97 127.95
C TYR A 279 -69.93 -12.52 129.42
N ILE A 280 -69.02 -11.59 129.71
CA ILE A 280 -68.85 -11.01 131.05
C ILE A 280 -70.12 -10.25 131.48
N GLU A 281 -70.77 -9.51 130.57
CA GLU A 281 -72.04 -8.84 130.84
C GLU A 281 -73.17 -9.83 131.13
N SER A 282 -73.24 -10.95 130.41
CA SER A 282 -74.24 -12.01 130.68
C SER A 282 -74.05 -12.72 132.02
N LEU A 283 -72.82 -12.80 132.53
CA LEU A 283 -72.52 -13.31 133.89
C LEU A 283 -72.92 -12.32 134.99
N LYS A 284 -73.21 -11.07 134.64
CA LYS A 284 -73.48 -9.95 135.57
C LYS A 284 -74.97 -9.70 135.81
N GLN A 285 -75.88 -10.40 135.12
CA GLN A 285 -77.32 -10.31 135.38
C GLN A 285 -77.79 -11.52 136.23
N PRO A 286 -78.38 -11.29 137.41
CA PRO A 286 -78.85 -12.33 138.34
C PRO A 286 -80.13 -13.04 137.88
#